data_AF-A0A0N1IA40-F1
#
_entry.id   AF-A0A0N1IA40-F1
#
_cell.length_a   1.000
_cell.length_b   1.000
_cell.length_c   1.000
_cell.angle_alpha   90.00
_cell.angle_beta   90.00
_cell.angle_gamma   90.00
#
_symmetry.space_group_name_H-M   'P 1'
#
loop_
_entity.id
_entity.type
_entity.pdbx_description
1 polymer ?
#
loop_
_entity_poly.entity_id
_entity_poly.type
_entity_poly.pdbx_seq_one_letter_code
_entity_poly.pdbx_strand_id
1 'polypeptide(L)'
;MGASIGVLIVFAVYLFAGLFGYLDFGPAVTGSALKMYNPVDDKMMGVGYGGILLKLCVGYGLHMIPVRQAIYHCVKVDVHTFAWWKNAVVCVILALLSMICGLFIPNINVIFGLVGGFSGGFIGFIYPSLMIMYAGNWTFSSVGWFHYFSTYLLLLAGVIGVVWGTASAIYGEV
;
A
#
# COMPACT_ATOMS: atom_id res chain seq x y z
N MET A 1 11.58 15.25 -12.54
CA MET A 1 12.48 15.70 -11.45
C MET A 1 11.81 15.70 -10.08
N GLY A 2 10.64 16.31 -9.91
CA GLY A 2 9.95 16.34 -8.60
C GLY A 2 9.66 14.96 -7.99
N ALA A 3 9.20 13.98 -8.80
CA ALA A 3 8.96 12.62 -8.34
C ALA A 3 10.23 11.94 -7.78
N SER A 4 11.37 12.09 -8.46
CA SER A 4 12.65 11.49 -8.06
C SER A 4 13.14 12.05 -6.73
N ILE A 5 13.00 13.36 -6.52
CA ILE A 5 13.35 14.03 -5.25
C ILE A 5 12.44 13.52 -4.12
N GLY A 6 11.13 13.41 -4.38
CA GLY A 6 10.18 12.85 -3.40
C GLY A 6 10.53 11.43 -2.99
N VAL A 7 10.86 10.56 -3.96
CA VAL A 7 11.29 9.17 -3.68
C VAL A 7 12.57 9.14 -2.85
N LEU A 8 13.55 9.99 -3.14
CA LEU A 8 14.80 10.08 -2.36
C LEU A 8 14.55 10.52 -0.91
N ILE A 9 13.67 11.49 -0.69
CA ILE A 9 13.31 11.95 0.66
C ILE A 9 12.63 10.82 1.44
N VAL A 10 11.64 10.15 0.84
CA VAL A 10 10.94 9.02 1.48
C VAL A 10 11.91 7.89 1.79
N PHE A 11 12.81 7.57 0.86
CA PHE A 11 13.85 6.57 1.06
C PHE A 11 14.73 6.91 2.26
N ALA A 12 15.23 8.14 2.36
CA ALA A 12 16.06 8.57 3.48
C ALA A 12 15.30 8.49 4.81
N VAL A 13 14.06 8.99 4.86
CA VAL A 13 13.24 8.95 6.09
C VAL A 13 12.96 7.51 6.54
N TYR A 14 12.63 6.61 5.61
CA TYR A 14 12.37 5.21 5.94
C TYR A 14 13.63 4.46 6.33
N LEU A 15 14.77 4.76 5.69
CA LEU A 15 16.06 4.19 6.04
C LEU A 15 16.45 4.56 7.48
N PHE A 16 16.36 5.84 7.85
CA PHE A 16 16.70 6.28 9.21
C PHE A 16 15.71 5.75 10.25
N ALA A 17 14.40 5.78 9.96
CA ALA A 17 13.40 5.23 10.87
C ALA A 17 13.59 3.73 11.11
N GLY A 18 13.89 2.96 10.06
CA GLY A 18 14.18 1.54 10.17
C GLY A 18 15.50 1.24 10.88
N LEU A 19 16.56 1.98 10.54
CA LEU A 19 17.89 1.80 11.14
C LEU A 19 17.88 2.09 12.65
N PHE A 20 17.36 3.24 13.07
CA PHE A 20 17.31 3.59 14.50
C PHE A 20 16.33 2.69 15.26
N GLY A 21 15.19 2.35 14.66
CA GLY A 21 14.26 1.39 15.28
C GLY A 21 14.88 -0.01 15.48
N TYR A 22 15.75 -0.45 14.57
CA TYR A 22 16.49 -1.71 14.73
C TYR A 22 17.62 -1.59 15.76
N LEU A 23 18.34 -0.47 15.82
CA LEU A 23 19.42 -0.26 16.79
C LEU A 23 18.92 -0.17 18.25
N ASP A 24 17.72 0.39 18.48
CA ASP A 24 17.14 0.53 19.82
C ASP A 24 16.70 -0.81 20.43
N PHE A 25 16.07 -1.69 19.66
CA PHE A 25 15.45 -2.92 20.18
C PHE A 25 16.13 -4.21 19.70
N GLY A 26 17.00 -4.11 18.69
CA GLY A 26 17.74 -5.24 18.14
C GLY A 26 16.83 -6.43 17.79
N PRO A 27 17.14 -7.65 18.27
CA PRO A 27 16.35 -8.85 17.96
C PRO A 27 14.96 -8.87 18.62
N ALA A 28 14.63 -7.92 19.51
CA ALA A 28 13.34 -7.87 20.18
C ALA A 28 12.22 -7.26 19.31
N VAL A 29 12.52 -6.69 18.13
CA VAL A 29 11.50 -6.10 17.24
C VAL A 29 10.61 -7.20 16.65
N THR A 30 9.47 -7.46 17.31
CA THR A 30 8.45 -8.39 16.82
C THR A 30 7.41 -7.62 16.00
N GLY A 31 7.68 -7.51 14.70
CA GLY A 31 6.74 -7.06 13.69
C GLY A 31 6.49 -5.55 13.63
N SER A 32 6.02 -4.93 14.71
CA SER A 32 5.81 -3.48 14.78
C SER A 32 6.70 -2.85 15.84
N ALA A 33 7.70 -2.07 15.40
CA ALA A 33 8.59 -1.34 16.29
C ALA A 33 7.84 -0.38 17.22
N LEU A 34 6.66 0.12 16.81
CA LEU A 34 5.84 0.99 17.63
C LEU A 34 5.41 0.30 18.93
N LYS A 35 4.99 -0.97 18.87
CA LYS A 35 4.51 -1.73 20.05
C LYS A 35 5.56 -1.86 21.16
N MET A 36 6.85 -1.64 20.84
CA MET A 36 7.95 -1.73 21.80
C MET A 36 8.15 -0.44 22.60
N TYR A 37 7.63 0.68 22.14
CA TYR A 37 7.68 1.94 22.88
C TYR A 37 6.49 2.07 23.83
N ASN A 38 6.73 2.36 25.11
CA ASN A 38 5.68 2.66 26.07
C ASN A 38 5.30 4.15 26.00
N PRO A 39 4.09 4.50 25.50
CA PRO A 39 3.66 5.90 25.38
C PRO A 39 3.34 6.57 26.73
N VAL A 40 3.23 5.81 27.81
CA VAL A 40 2.94 6.34 29.16
C VAL A 40 4.22 6.78 29.87
N ASP A 41 5.31 6.04 29.68
CA ASP A 41 6.59 6.33 30.33
C ASP A 41 7.35 7.46 29.62
N ASP A 42 7.30 7.50 28.29
CA ASP A 42 7.96 8.54 27.49
C ASP A 42 6.94 9.52 26.89
N LYS A 43 6.95 10.75 27.42
CA LYS A 43 6.08 11.85 26.95
C LYS A 43 6.30 12.20 25.48
N MET A 44 7.51 12.07 24.95
CA MET A 44 7.80 12.34 23.54
C MET A 44 7.16 11.28 22.64
N MET A 45 7.22 10.01 23.05
CA MET A 45 6.51 8.93 22.37
C MET A 45 4.99 9.11 22.47
N GLY A 46 4.47 9.55 23.61
CA GLY A 46 3.05 9.88 23.78
C GLY A 46 2.52 10.89 22.75
N VAL A 47 3.27 11.99 22.50
CA VAL A 47 2.91 12.97 21.46
C VAL A 47 2.99 12.36 20.06
N GLY A 48 4.02 11.55 19.78
CA GLY A 48 4.16 10.82 18.51
C GLY A 48 2.98 9.91 18.23
N TYR A 49 2.53 9.15 19.24
CA TYR A 49 1.35 8.30 19.17
C TYR A 49 0.07 9.10 18.92
N GLY A 50 -0.10 10.26 19.56
CA GLY A 50 -1.21 11.17 19.29
C GLY A 50 -1.24 11.63 17.82
N GLY A 51 -0.07 11.97 17.26
CA GLY A 51 0.07 12.34 15.85
C GLY A 51 -0.27 11.18 14.90
N ILE A 52 0.16 9.96 15.22
CA ILE A 52 -0.14 8.76 14.44
C ILE A 52 -1.64 8.46 14.48
N LEU A 53 -2.29 8.55 15.65
CA LEU A 53 -3.74 8.36 15.78
C LEU A 53 -4.51 9.36 14.91
N LEU A 54 -4.14 10.65 14.97
CA LEU A 54 -4.75 11.68 14.14
C LEU A 54 -4.55 11.38 12.64
N LYS A 55 -3.33 11.03 12.23
CA LYS A 55 -2.99 10.66 10.86
C LYS A 55 -3.81 9.47 10.37
N LEU A 56 -3.98 8.44 11.18
CA LEU A 56 -4.76 7.24 10.82
C LEU A 56 -6.24 7.57 10.67
N CYS A 57 -6.81 8.39 11.58
CA CYS A 57 -8.21 8.81 11.50
C CYS A 57 -8.50 9.62 10.23
N VAL A 58 -7.69 10.65 9.96
CA VAL A 58 -7.85 11.50 8.77
C VAL A 58 -7.54 10.71 7.51
N GLY A 59 -6.47 9.91 7.54
CA GLY A 59 -6.05 9.05 6.43
C GLY A 59 -7.16 8.10 6.02
N TYR A 60 -7.80 7.42 6.97
CA TYR A 60 -8.89 6.50 6.68
C TYR A 60 -10.05 7.17 5.93
N GLY A 61 -10.48 8.36 6.38
CA GLY A 61 -11.53 9.13 5.71
C GLY A 61 -11.16 9.52 4.27
N LEU A 62 -9.91 9.93 4.05
CA LEU A 62 -9.43 10.29 2.71
C LEU A 62 -9.34 9.08 1.78
N HIS A 63 -8.94 7.90 2.28
CA HIS A 63 -8.86 6.68 1.47
C HIS A 63 -10.24 6.10 1.13
N MET A 64 -11.29 6.41 1.89
CA MET A 64 -12.66 5.98 1.58
C MET A 64 -13.16 6.57 0.25
N ILE A 65 -12.67 7.76 -0.14
CA ILE A 65 -13.08 8.44 -1.38
C ILE A 65 -12.72 7.62 -2.63
N PRO A 66 -11.44 7.28 -2.89
CA PRO A 66 -11.07 6.49 -4.07
C PRO A 66 -11.66 5.07 -4.03
N VAL A 67 -11.77 4.45 -2.85
CA VAL A 67 -12.41 3.12 -2.71
C VAL A 67 -13.86 3.16 -3.19
N ARG A 68 -14.63 4.18 -2.78
CA ARG A 68 -16.00 4.37 -3.25
C ARG A 68 -16.06 4.57 -4.76
N GLN A 69 -15.18 5.41 -5.32
CA GLN A 69 -15.15 5.65 -6.78
C GLN A 69 -14.83 4.36 -7.55
N ALA A 70 -13.88 3.55 -7.07
CA ALA A 70 -13.54 2.28 -7.67
C ALA A 70 -14.74 1.32 -7.69
N ILE A 71 -15.47 1.21 -6.58
CA ILE A 71 -16.66 0.35 -6.51
C ILE A 71 -17.75 0.83 -7.47
N TYR A 72 -18.03 2.13 -7.51
CA TYR A 72 -19.05 2.67 -8.43
C TYR A 72 -18.67 2.50 -9.89
N HIS A 73 -17.37 2.61 -10.20
CA HIS A 73 -16.86 2.30 -11.52
C HIS A 73 -17.05 0.81 -11.88
N CYS A 74 -16.76 -0.12 -10.95
CA CYS A 74 -16.96 -1.55 -11.18
C CYS A 74 -18.45 -1.92 -11.38
N VAL A 75 -19.36 -1.28 -10.66
CA VAL A 75 -20.82 -1.52 -10.77
C VAL A 75 -21.44 -0.74 -11.95
N LYS A 76 -20.65 0.05 -12.70
CA LYS A 76 -21.10 0.92 -13.82
C LYS A 76 -22.22 1.88 -13.43
N VAL A 77 -22.10 2.45 -12.24
CA VAL A 77 -23.08 3.38 -11.68
C VAL A 77 -22.52 4.80 -11.71
N ASP A 78 -23.30 5.73 -12.25
CA ASP A 78 -22.93 7.14 -12.28
C ASP A 78 -23.02 7.79 -10.90
N VAL A 79 -21.85 8.16 -10.38
CA VAL A 79 -21.66 8.79 -9.06
C VAL A 79 -22.48 10.08 -8.90
N HIS A 80 -22.66 10.82 -9.99
CA HIS A 80 -23.37 12.09 -10.00
C HIS A 80 -24.89 11.97 -9.87
N THR A 81 -25.45 10.79 -10.17
CA THR A 81 -26.90 10.53 -10.05
C THR A 81 -27.27 9.86 -8.74
N PHE A 82 -26.28 9.51 -7.91
CA PHE A 82 -26.49 8.71 -6.72
C PHE A 82 -26.95 9.54 -5.52
N ALA A 83 -28.13 9.22 -4.98
CA ALA A 83 -28.68 9.90 -3.82
C ALA A 83 -27.75 9.81 -2.60
N TRP A 84 -27.64 10.91 -1.84
CA TRP A 84 -26.70 11.03 -0.72
C TRP A 84 -26.85 9.91 0.33
N TRP A 85 -28.09 9.49 0.62
CA TRP A 85 -28.37 8.45 1.61
C TRP A 85 -27.86 7.08 1.16
N LYS A 86 -27.96 6.77 -0.14
CA LYS A 86 -27.43 5.52 -0.71
C LYS A 86 -25.91 5.51 -0.65
N ASN A 87 -25.28 6.65 -0.91
CA ASN A 87 -23.84 6.82 -0.73
C ASN A 87 -23.42 6.62 0.73
N ALA A 88 -24.17 7.18 1.67
CA ALA A 88 -23.91 7.01 3.10
C ALA A 88 -24.00 5.53 3.51
N VAL A 89 -25.02 4.80 3.05
CA VAL A 89 -25.17 3.36 3.31
C VAL A 89 -23.98 2.56 2.78
N VAL A 90 -23.52 2.83 1.54
CA VAL A 90 -22.36 2.14 0.96
C VAL A 90 -21.10 2.41 1.78
N CYS A 91 -20.84 3.67 2.16
CA CYS A 91 -19.69 4.02 2.98
C CYS A 91 -19.74 3.39 4.39
N VAL A 92 -20.92 3.32 5.01
CA VAL A 92 -21.11 2.66 6.31
C VAL A 92 -20.84 1.16 6.19
N ILE A 93 -21.35 0.50 5.15
CA ILE A 93 -21.09 -0.93 4.92
C ILE A 93 -19.58 -1.17 4.74
N LEU A 94 -18.89 -0.36 3.93
CA LEU A 94 -17.45 -0.48 3.74
C LEU A 94 -16.67 -0.27 5.05
N ALA A 95 -17.12 0.66 5.89
CA ALA A 95 -16.51 0.90 7.19
C ALA A 95 -16.76 -0.23 8.20
N LEU A 96 -17.96 -0.82 8.18
CA LEU A 96 -18.26 -1.97 9.02
C LEU A 96 -17.45 -3.19 8.59
N LEU A 97 -17.32 -3.43 7.28
CA LEU A 97 -16.51 -4.51 6.75
C LEU A 97 -15.03 -4.34 7.12
N SER A 98 -14.46 -3.14 6.99
CA SER A 98 -13.08 -2.88 7.38
C SER A 98 -12.86 -3.05 8.89
N MET A 99 -13.83 -2.64 9.71
CA MET A 99 -13.79 -2.81 11.17
C MET A 99 -13.86 -4.30 11.57
N ILE A 100 -14.74 -5.07 10.94
CA ILE A 100 -14.85 -6.52 11.16
C ILE A 100 -13.53 -7.20 10.76
N CYS A 101 -12.99 -6.90 9.58
CA CYS A 101 -11.69 -7.44 9.15
C CYS A 101 -10.56 -7.06 10.11
N GLY A 102 -10.52 -5.81 10.59
CA GLY A 102 -9.53 -5.35 11.55
C GLY A 102 -9.63 -6.03 12.92
N LEU A 103 -10.82 -6.46 13.33
CA LEU A 103 -11.02 -7.19 14.58
C LEU A 103 -10.50 -8.63 14.51
N PHE A 104 -10.64 -9.29 13.35
CA PHE A 104 -10.25 -10.68 13.18
C PHE A 104 -8.78 -10.89 12.80
N ILE A 105 -8.07 -9.85 12.33
CA ILE A 105 -6.68 -9.97 11.90
C ILE A 105 -5.75 -9.44 13.00
N PRO A 106 -5.08 -10.32 13.77
CA PRO A 106 -4.23 -9.91 14.89
C PRO A 106 -2.88 -9.30 14.44
N ASN A 107 -2.45 -9.59 13.21
CA ASN A 107 -1.15 -9.21 12.67
C ASN A 107 -1.26 -8.24 11.49
N ILE A 108 -0.86 -6.99 11.73
CA ILE A 108 -0.85 -5.95 10.70
C ILE A 108 0.16 -6.23 9.57
N ASN A 109 1.22 -6.97 9.88
CA ASN A 109 2.28 -7.30 8.92
C ASN A 109 1.76 -8.11 7.75
N VAL A 110 0.78 -8.97 7.95
CA VAL A 110 0.23 -9.76 6.85
C VAL A 110 -0.71 -8.99 5.97
N ILE A 111 -1.48 -8.05 6.53
CA ILE A 111 -2.22 -7.11 5.70
C ILE A 111 -1.23 -6.27 4.88
N PHE A 112 -0.19 -5.72 5.49
CA PHE A 112 0.81 -4.92 4.78
C PHE A 112 1.60 -5.74 3.75
N GLY A 113 1.94 -6.99 4.05
CA GLY A 113 2.63 -7.90 3.14
C GLY A 113 1.75 -8.30 1.95
N LEU A 114 0.49 -8.69 2.21
CA LEU A 114 -0.45 -9.13 1.18
C LEU A 114 -0.90 -7.95 0.30
N VAL A 115 -1.33 -6.84 0.91
CA VAL A 115 -1.73 -5.64 0.17
C VAL A 115 -0.54 -5.04 -0.55
N GLY A 116 0.63 -4.93 0.09
CA GLY A 116 1.84 -4.38 -0.50
C GLY A 116 2.38 -5.25 -1.65
N GLY A 117 2.46 -6.55 -1.45
CA GLY A 117 2.92 -7.51 -2.47
C GLY A 117 1.98 -7.55 -3.68
N PHE A 118 0.68 -7.68 -3.44
CA PHE A 118 -0.31 -7.76 -4.51
C PHE A 118 -0.50 -6.41 -5.23
N SER A 119 -0.88 -5.36 -4.50
CA SER A 119 -1.19 -4.06 -5.12
C SER A 119 0.06 -3.34 -5.61
N GLY A 120 1.17 -3.40 -4.86
CA GLY A 120 2.44 -2.78 -5.25
C GLY A 120 3.07 -3.48 -6.45
N GLY A 121 3.04 -4.82 -6.48
CA GLY A 121 3.49 -5.61 -7.63
C GLY A 121 2.65 -5.33 -8.89
N PHE A 122 1.32 -5.31 -8.74
CA PHE A 122 0.41 -5.09 -9.87
C PHE A 122 0.47 -3.66 -10.40
N ILE A 123 0.26 -2.65 -9.56
CA ILE A 123 0.19 -1.24 -9.97
C ILE A 123 1.58 -0.67 -10.26
N GLY A 124 2.59 -1.07 -9.48
CA GLY A 124 3.94 -0.54 -9.61
C GLY A 124 4.74 -1.11 -10.78
N PHE A 125 4.50 -2.38 -11.14
CA PHE A 125 5.32 -3.07 -12.14
C PHE A 125 4.49 -3.62 -13.31
N ILE A 126 3.50 -4.47 -13.03
CA ILE A 126 2.75 -5.18 -14.09
C ILE A 126 1.96 -4.19 -14.96
N TYR A 127 1.15 -3.32 -14.35
CA TYR A 127 0.31 -2.37 -15.07
C TYR A 127 1.07 -1.42 -16.01
N PRO A 128 2.13 -0.70 -15.57
CA PRO A 128 2.89 0.18 -16.47
C PRO A 128 3.59 -0.59 -17.59
N SER A 129 4.09 -1.80 -17.32
CA SER A 129 4.71 -2.64 -18.36
C SER A 129 3.70 -3.03 -19.45
N LEU A 130 2.49 -3.46 -19.06
CA LEU A 130 1.42 -3.79 -20.00
C LEU A 130 0.95 -2.54 -20.77
N MET A 131 0.82 -1.39 -20.13
CA MET A 131 0.44 -0.16 -20.83
C MET A 131 1.41 0.20 -21.94
N ILE A 132 2.73 0.08 -21.71
CA ILE A 132 3.75 0.36 -22.73
C ILE A 132 3.65 -0.65 -23.89
N MET A 133 3.37 -1.92 -23.59
CA MET A 133 3.23 -2.98 -24.59
C MET A 133 1.96 -2.84 -25.45
N TYR A 134 0.83 -2.44 -24.85
CA TYR A 134 -0.46 -2.39 -25.54
C TYR A 134 -0.80 -1.02 -26.15
N ALA A 135 -0.28 0.09 -25.61
CA ALA A 135 -0.58 1.44 -26.11
C ALA A 135 0.35 1.92 -27.24
N GLY A 136 1.51 1.28 -27.41
CA GLY A 136 2.45 1.56 -28.50
C GLY A 136 2.27 0.61 -29.68
N ASN A 137 2.63 1.03 -30.91
CA ASN A 137 2.84 0.11 -32.04
C ASN A 137 4.07 -0.76 -31.76
N TRP A 138 3.89 -1.76 -30.90
CA TRP A 138 4.97 -2.47 -30.22
C TRP A 138 5.65 -3.46 -31.16
N THR A 139 6.59 -2.94 -31.95
CA THR A 139 7.42 -3.70 -32.88
C THR A 139 8.88 -3.57 -32.46
N PHE A 140 9.67 -4.65 -32.55
CA PHE A 140 11.10 -4.67 -32.18
C PHE A 140 11.90 -3.52 -32.82
N SER A 141 11.49 -3.11 -34.04
CA SER A 141 12.10 -2.02 -34.81
C SER A 141 11.70 -0.60 -34.35
N SER A 142 10.63 -0.44 -33.56
CA SER A 142 10.11 0.88 -33.14
C SER A 142 10.54 1.28 -31.73
N VAL A 143 10.87 0.31 -30.86
CA VAL A 143 11.08 0.54 -29.42
C VAL A 143 12.57 0.43 -29.04
N GLY A 144 13.37 -0.28 -29.85
CA GLY A 144 14.77 -0.55 -29.56
C GLY A 144 14.96 -1.65 -28.52
N TRP A 145 16.10 -2.34 -28.57
CA TRP A 145 16.36 -3.54 -27.78
C TRP A 145 16.36 -3.27 -26.26
N PHE A 146 16.87 -2.13 -25.82
CA PHE A 146 16.95 -1.77 -24.40
C PHE A 146 15.57 -1.60 -23.75
N HIS A 147 14.67 -0.85 -24.38
CA HIS A 147 13.31 -0.66 -23.87
C HIS A 147 12.48 -1.94 -23.96
N TYR A 148 12.69 -2.75 -25.00
CA TYR A 148 12.04 -4.05 -25.15
C TYR A 148 12.42 -4.99 -23.99
N PHE A 149 13.71 -5.16 -23.71
CA PHE A 149 14.19 -6.00 -22.62
C PHE A 149 13.79 -5.45 -21.25
N SER A 150 13.93 -4.13 -21.05
CA SER A 150 13.56 -3.47 -19.79
C SER A 150 12.09 -3.65 -19.46
N THR A 151 11.19 -3.58 -20.45
CA THR A 151 9.74 -3.75 -20.23
C THR A 151 9.40 -5.19 -19.81
N TYR A 152 10.01 -6.20 -20.44
CA TYR A 152 9.84 -7.59 -20.03
C TYR A 152 10.42 -7.89 -18.66
N LEU A 153 11.60 -7.33 -18.34
CA LEU A 153 12.20 -7.47 -17.03
C LEU A 153 11.28 -6.88 -15.95
N LEU A 154 10.70 -5.71 -16.21
CA LEU A 154 9.79 -5.03 -15.30
C LEU A 154 8.50 -5.85 -15.08
N LEU A 155 7.96 -6.45 -16.14
CA LEU A 155 6.82 -7.36 -16.06
C LEU A 155 7.14 -8.63 -15.24
N LEU A 156 8.27 -9.28 -15.53
CA LEU A 156 8.71 -10.49 -14.81
C LEU A 156 8.98 -10.19 -13.33
N ALA A 157 9.68 -9.10 -13.03
CA ALA A 157 9.92 -8.65 -11.66
C ALA A 157 8.62 -8.36 -10.92
N GLY A 158 7.62 -7.77 -11.60
CA GLY A 158 6.28 -7.57 -11.05
C GLY A 158 5.58 -8.89 -10.71
N VAL A 159 5.60 -9.87 -11.62
CA VAL A 159 5.00 -11.20 -11.38
C VAL A 159 5.68 -11.90 -10.21
N ILE A 160 7.02 -11.90 -10.18
CA ILE A 160 7.78 -12.48 -9.07
C ILE A 160 7.44 -11.76 -7.75
N GLY A 161 7.37 -10.43 -7.76
CA GLY A 161 7.01 -9.62 -6.61
C GLY A 161 5.61 -9.92 -6.07
N VAL A 162 4.61 -10.09 -6.95
CA VAL A 162 3.24 -10.45 -6.54
C VAL A 162 3.21 -11.85 -5.94
N VAL A 163 3.80 -12.84 -6.62
CA VAL A 163 3.79 -14.24 -6.17
C VAL A 163 4.54 -14.38 -4.85
N TRP A 164 5.76 -13.85 -4.77
CA TRP A 164 6.58 -13.93 -3.57
C TRP A 164 5.99 -13.12 -2.42
N GLY A 165 5.58 -11.87 -2.69
CA GLY A 165 4.99 -11.02 -1.66
C GLY A 165 3.74 -11.64 -1.05
N THR A 166 2.84 -12.16 -1.89
CA THR A 166 1.61 -12.84 -1.43
C THR A 166 1.94 -14.16 -0.71
N ALA A 167 2.86 -14.97 -1.24
CA ALA A 167 3.28 -16.21 -0.60
C ALA A 167 3.91 -15.94 0.79
N SER A 168 4.82 -14.98 0.90
CA SER A 168 5.46 -14.63 2.17
C SER A 168 4.48 -14.11 3.21
N ALA A 169 3.42 -13.40 2.80
CA ALA A 169 2.38 -12.95 3.69
C ALA A 169 1.52 -14.12 4.21
N ILE A 170 1.27 -15.13 3.38
CA ILE A 170 0.48 -16.31 3.80
C ILE A 170 1.33 -17.25 4.67
N TYR A 171 2.56 -17.57 4.23
CA TYR A 171 3.48 -18.44 4.97
C TYR A 171 4.03 -17.82 6.25
N GLY A 172 3.93 -16.50 6.42
CA GLY A 172 4.32 -15.82 7.65
C GLY A 172 3.34 -16.01 8.82
N GLU A 173 2.14 -16.55 8.59
CA GLU A 173 1.11 -16.77 9.63
C GLU A 173 0.83 -18.24 9.95
N VAL A 174 1.30 -19.17 9.11
CA VAL A 174 1.29 -20.62 9.39
C VAL A 174 2.56 -21.04 10.10
#